data_AF-A0A2H0TK09-F1
#
_entry.id   AF-A0A2H0TK09-F1
#
_cell.length_a   1.000
_cell.length_b   1.000
_cell.length_c   1.000
_cell.angle_alpha   90.00
_cell.angle_beta   90.00
_cell.angle_gamma   90.00
#
_symmetry.space_group_name_H-M   'P 1'
#
loop_
_entity.id
_entity.type
_entity.pdbx_description
1 polymer ?
#
loop_
_entity_poly.entity_id
_entity_poly.type
_entity_poly.pdbx_seq_one_letter_code
_entity_poly.pdbx_strand_id
1 'polypeptide(L)' 'MKTRKSITKRFKITKTGKVLRRPTGLDHYRAKKPGKKVRKSRKWVEVSKAEAKKIKKLLR' A
#
# COMPACT_ATOMS: atom_id res chain seq x y z
N MET A 1 -4.83 24.53 -1.45
CA MET A 1 -4.13 23.33 -1.96
C MET A 1 -5.02 22.11 -1.70
N LYS A 2 -5.42 21.36 -2.73
CA LYS A 2 -6.41 20.27 -2.60
C LYS A 2 -5.72 18.93 -2.44
N THR A 3 -6.03 18.21 -1.37
CA THR A 3 -5.50 16.86 -1.13
C THR A 3 -5.93 15.89 -2.25
N ARG A 4 -4.98 15.17 -2.84
CA ARG A 4 -5.26 14.13 -3.83
C ARG A 4 -5.92 12.91 -3.17
N LYS A 5 -7.25 12.86 -3.21
CA LYS A 5 -8.08 11.81 -2.58
C LYS A 5 -7.74 10.39 -3.06
N SER A 6 -7.25 10.24 -4.30
CA SER A 6 -6.83 8.94 -4.83
C SER A 6 -5.66 8.33 -4.05
N ILE A 7 -4.74 9.17 -3.57
CA ILE A 7 -3.54 8.75 -2.84
C ILE A 7 -3.90 8.45 -1.39
N THR A 8 -4.68 9.32 -0.74
CA THR A 8 -5.09 9.12 0.66
C THR A 8 -5.92 7.85 0.85
N LYS A 9 -6.67 7.41 -0.17
CA LYS A 9 -7.43 6.14 -0.13
C LYS A 9 -6.54 4.89 -0.26
N ARG A 10 -5.34 5.01 -0.85
CA ARG A 10 -4.48 3.86 -1.21
C ARG A 10 -3.27 3.69 -0.30
N PHE A 11 -2.78 4.77 0.32
CA PHE A 11 -1.59 4.78 1.16
C PHE A 11 -1.91 5.26 2.57
N LYS A 12 -1.35 4.58 3.57
CA LYS A 12 -1.44 4.96 4.98
C LYS A 12 -0.08 5.42 5.47
N ILE A 13 -0.05 6.56 6.17
CA ILE A 13 1.16 7.05 6.85
C ILE A 13 1.04 6.67 8.33
N THR A 14 2.04 5.97 8.88
CA THR A 14 2.08 5.63 10.31
C THR A 14 2.52 6.84 11.14
N LYS A 15 2.31 6.78 12.46
CA LYS A 15 2.82 7.80 13.40
C LYS A 15 4.34 8.01 13.28
N THR A 16 5.08 6.94 13.02
CA THR A 16 6.54 6.96 12.78
C THR A 16 6.95 7.42 11.38
N GLY A 17 6.00 7.81 10.52
CA GLY A 17 6.28 8.34 9.19
C GLY A 17 6.55 7.29 8.10
N LYS A 18 6.32 6.00 8.38
CA LYS A 18 6.37 4.93 7.37
C LYS A 18 5.16 5.03 6.45
N VAL A 19 5.38 4.75 5.16
CA VAL A 19 4.31 4.68 4.17
C VAL A 19 3.96 3.22 3.96
N LEU A 20 2.68 2.88 4.11
CA LEU A 20 2.15 1.55 3.93
C LEU A 20 1.23 1.48 2.71
N ARG A 21 1.25 0.35 2.02
CA ARG A 21 0.34 0.02 0.92
C ARG A 21 -0.27 -1.38 1.09
N ARG A 22 -1.39 -1.61 0.41
CA ARG A 22 -1.92 -2.95 0.21
C ARG A 22 -1.08 -3.70 -0.85
N PRO A 23 -0.79 -5.00 -0.66
CA PRO A 23 -0.20 -5.84 -1.71
C PRO A 23 -1.12 -5.97 -2.92
N THR A 24 -0.53 -6.13 -4.10
CA THR A 24 -1.25 -6.30 -5.37
C THR A 24 -1.58 -7.77 -5.65
N GLY A 25 -2.47 -8.02 -6.61
CA GLY A 25 -2.80 -9.38 -7.08
C GLY A 25 -3.71 -10.17 -6.13
N LEU A 26 -4.61 -9.47 -5.44
CA LEU A 26 -5.52 -10.01 -4.43
C LEU A 26 -6.97 -10.17 -4.88
N ASP A 27 -7.32 -9.68 -6.05
CA ASP A 27 -8.73 -9.52 -6.42
C ASP A 27 -9.30 -10.81 -7.01
N HIS A 28 -8.60 -11.39 -7.99
CA HIS A 28 -9.06 -12.55 -8.75
C HIS A 28 -7.95 -13.62 -8.88
N TYR A 29 -8.29 -14.81 -9.37
CA TYR A 29 -7.40 -15.97 -9.52
C TYR A 29 -6.68 -16.40 -8.23
N ARG A 30 -7.39 -16.37 -7.08
CA ARG A 30 -6.83 -16.82 -5.79
C ARG A 30 -6.92 -18.32 -5.57
N ALA A 31 -7.84 -19.01 -6.24
CA ALA A 31 -8.08 -20.45 -6.07
C ALA A 31 -6.82 -21.30 -6.35
N LYS A 32 -6.03 -20.91 -7.35
CA LYS A 32 -4.76 -21.58 -7.72
C LYS A 32 -3.57 -21.16 -6.85
N LYS A 33 -3.72 -20.18 -5.96
CA LYS A 33 -2.61 -19.66 -5.13
C LYS A 33 -2.58 -20.40 -3.80
N PRO A 34 -1.38 -20.76 -3.28
CA PRO A 34 -1.28 -21.43 -2.00
C PRO A 34 -1.80 -20.53 -0.86
N GLY A 35 -2.51 -21.14 0.10
CA GLY A 35 -3.11 -20.41 1.22
C GLY A 35 -2.10 -19.59 2.05
N LYS A 36 -0.84 -20.02 2.10
CA LYS A 36 0.26 -19.25 2.73
C LYS A 36 0.49 -17.90 2.04
N LYS A 37 0.53 -17.87 0.71
CA LYS A 37 0.71 -16.64 -0.09
C LYS A 37 -0.48 -15.70 0.09
N VAL A 38 -1.69 -16.26 0.03
CA VAL A 38 -2.96 -15.55 0.28
C VAL A 38 -2.98 -14.92 1.67
N ARG A 39 -2.58 -15.64 2.73
CA ARG A 39 -2.50 -15.11 4.10
C ARG A 39 -1.46 -14.00 4.24
N LYS A 40 -0.24 -14.18 3.71
CA LYS A 40 0.83 -13.17 3.77
C LYS A 40 0.39 -11.84 3.14
N SER A 41 -0.37 -11.91 2.06
CA SER A 41 -0.87 -10.74 1.32
C SER A 41 -2.02 -9.96 1.99
N ARG A 42 -2.57 -10.43 3.13
CA ARG A 42 -3.62 -9.69 3.85
C ARG A 42 -3.07 -8.48 4.63
N LYS A 43 -1.80 -8.52 5.01
CA LYS A 43 -1.16 -7.45 5.80
C LYS A 43 -0.75 -6.28 4.90
N TRP A 44 -0.75 -5.08 5.48
CA TRP A 44 -0.15 -3.91 4.86
C TRP A 44 1.37 -4.09 4.77
N VAL A 45 1.96 -3.61 3.68
CA VAL A 45 3.40 -3.74 3.41
C VAL A 45 4.00 -2.34 3.30
N GLU A 46 5.21 -2.20 3.84
CA GLU A 46 5.98 -0.96 3.76
C GLU A 46 6.44 -0.70 2.32
N VAL A 47 6.31 0.55 1.89
CA VAL A 47 6.76 0.99 0.57
C VAL A 47 8.26 1.30 0.63
N SER A 48 8.97 1.14 -0.49
CA SER A 48 10.40 1.46 -0.54
C SER A 48 10.66 2.92 -0.15
N LYS A 49 11.85 3.21 0.42
CA LYS A 49 12.21 4.57 0.85
C LYS A 49 12.14 5.58 -0.32
N ALA A 50 12.54 5.17 -1.52
CA ALA A 50 12.52 6.01 -2.72
C ALA A 50 11.10 6.40 -3.13
N GLU A 51 10.17 5.43 -3.16
CA GLU A 51 8.77 5.67 -3.49
C GLU A 51 8.07 6.47 -2.39
N ALA A 52 8.39 6.21 -1.11
CA ALA A 52 7.81 6.93 0.02
C ALA A 52 8.05 8.44 -0.07
N LYS A 53 9.23 8.88 -0.52
CA LYS A 53 9.54 10.31 -0.74
C LYS A 53 8.63 10.92 -1.80
N LYS A 54 8.41 10.21 -2.91
CA LYS A 54 7.52 10.66 -4.00
C LYS A 54 6.06 10.72 -3.53
N ILE A 55 5.58 9.69 -2.84
CA ILE A 55 4.19 9.61 -2.35
C ILE A 55 3.88 10.74 -1.36
N LYS A 56 4.82 11.06 -0.45
CA LYS A 56 4.66 12.19 0.48
C LYS A 56 4.55 13.53 -0.25
N LYS A 57 5.34 13.74 -1.31
CA LYS A 57 5.26 14.95 -2.13
C LYS A 57 3.91 15.09 -2.85
N LEU A 58 3.31 13.97 -3.27
CA LEU A 58 2.04 13.96 -4.01
C LEU A 58 0.79 14.07 -3.13
N LEU A 59 0.92 13.94 -1.81
CA LEU A 59 -0.23 14.04 -0.89
C LEU A 59 -0.72 15.47 -0.72
N ARG A 60 0.14 16.44 -1.03
CA ARG A 60 -0.09 17.86 -0.89
C ARG A 60 -0.84 18.39 -2.10
#